data_AF-A0AAJ1B3F3-F1
#
_entry.id   AF-A0AAJ1B3F3-F1
#
_cell.length_a   1.000
_cell.length_b   1.000
_cell.length_c   1.000
_cell.angle_alpha   90.00
_cell.angle_beta   90.00
_cell.angle_gamma   90.00
#
_symmetry.space_group_name_H-M   'P 1'
#
loop_
_entity.id
_entity.type
_entity.pdbx_description
1 polymer ?
#
loop_
_entity_poly.entity_id
_entity_poly.type
_entity_poly.pdbx_seq_one_letter_code
_entity_poly.pdbx_strand_id
1 'polypeptide(L)' 'MDMLEIGRGLKPEEEEVHFGMWCIMSSPLLIGCDLTTIPETSLKLLKNKELIALNQDPLGLQAYVV' A
#
# COMPACT_ATOMS: atom_id res chain seq x y z
N MET A 1 -8.61 4.58 -5.43
CA MET A 1 -9.21 4.44 -4.08
C MET A 1 -8.82 5.65 -3.24
N ASP A 2 -9.28 5.73 -2.00
CA ASP A 2 -8.88 6.80 -1.06
C ASP A 2 -7.46 6.55 -0.50
N MET A 3 -7.03 7.38 0.46
CA MET A 3 -5.76 7.29 1.18
C MET A 3 -5.50 5.91 1.83
N LEU A 4 -4.22 5.60 2.05
CA LEU A 4 -3.78 4.38 2.71
C LEU A 4 -4.06 4.43 4.20
N GLU A 5 -4.61 3.34 4.74
CA GLU A 5 -4.89 3.18 6.17
C GLU A 5 -3.75 2.46 6.95
N ILE A 6 -2.57 2.35 6.33
CA ILE A 6 -1.38 1.70 6.91
C ILE A 6 -0.84 2.52 8.07
N GLY A 7 -0.62 1.89 9.22
CA GLY A 7 -0.17 2.52 10.45
C GLY A 7 -1.30 3.17 11.26
N ARG A 8 -2.58 2.86 10.97
CA ARG A 8 -3.77 3.45 11.62
C ARG A 8 -4.60 2.45 12.45
N GLY A 9 -3.98 1.33 12.84
CA GLY A 9 -4.56 0.37 13.80
C GLY A 9 -5.14 -0.91 13.19
N LEU A 10 -4.91 -1.14 11.90
CA LEU A 10 -5.16 -2.44 11.27
C LEU A 10 -4.17 -3.49 11.77
N LYS A 11 -4.56 -4.77 11.72
CA LYS A 11 -3.61 -5.87 11.97
C LYS A 11 -2.58 -5.93 10.84
N PRO A 12 -1.36 -6.43 11.09
CA PRO A 12 -0.33 -6.52 10.05
C PRO A 12 -0.81 -7.20 8.76
N GLU A 13 -1.58 -8.29 8.88
CA GLU A 13 -2.11 -9.02 7.73
C GLU A 13 -3.15 -8.20 6.95
N GLU A 14 -3.93 -7.38 7.64
CA GLU A 14 -4.91 -6.48 7.02
C GLU A 14 -4.20 -5.33 6.29
N GLU A 15 -3.10 -4.81 6.85
CA GLU A 15 -2.28 -3.80 6.18
C GLU A 15 -1.63 -4.35 4.91
N GLU A 16 -1.10 -5.58 4.95
CA GLU A 16 -0.50 -6.24 3.80
C GLU A 16 -1.51 -6.44 2.66
N VAL A 17 -2.70 -6.95 2.98
CA VAL A 17 -3.77 -7.13 1.99
C VAL A 17 -4.25 -5.78 1.44
N HIS A 18 -4.42 -4.77 2.30
CA HIS A 18 -4.79 -3.43 1.90
C HIS A 18 -3.77 -2.82 0.94
N PHE A 19 -2.49 -2.85 1.30
CA PHE A 19 -1.43 -2.28 0.45
C PHE A 19 -1.31 -3.03 -0.88
N GLY A 20 -1.37 -4.36 -0.85
CA GLY A 20 -1.35 -5.20 -2.04
C GLY A 20 -2.51 -4.88 -3.00
N MET A 21 -3.72 -4.70 -2.48
CA MET A 21 -4.89 -4.36 -3.30
C MET A 21 -4.73 -2.98 -3.95
N TRP A 22 -4.21 -1.98 -3.23
CA TRP A 22 -3.91 -0.66 -3.81
C TRP A 22 -2.88 -0.76 -4.94
N CYS A 23 -1.87 -1.61 -4.78
CA CYS A 23 -0.84 -1.82 -5.79
C CYS A 23 -1.41 -2.48 -7.06
N ILE A 24 -2.14 -3.59 -6.90
CA ILE A 24 -2.77 -4.36 -8.00
C ILE A 24 -3.79 -3.51 -8.77
N MET A 25 -4.51 -2.62 -8.07
CA MET A 25 -5.48 -1.73 -8.69
C MET A 25 -4.86 -0.49 -9.35
N SER A 26 -3.53 -0.35 -9.36
CA SER A 26 -2.85 0.87 -9.83
C SER A 26 -3.41 2.15 -9.16
N SER A 27 -3.80 2.05 -7.88
CA SER A 27 -4.33 3.18 -7.12
C SER A 27 -3.21 4.10 -6.65
N PRO A 28 -3.44 5.42 -6.49
CA PRO A 28 -2.50 6.30 -5.83
C PRO A 28 -2.11 5.79 -4.43
N LEU A 29 -0.80 5.74 -4.15
CA LEU A 29 -0.24 5.36 -2.84
C LEU A 29 -0.07 6.60 -1.95
N LEU A 30 -1.19 7.16 -1.48
CA LEU A 30 -1.20 8.34 -0.61
C LEU A 30 -1.11 7.93 0.86
N ILE A 31 0.00 8.23 1.53
CA ILE A 31 0.21 7.90 2.94
C ILE A 31 -0.72 8.75 3.81
N GLY A 32 -1.53 8.10 4.64
CA GLY A 32 -2.53 8.75 5.49
C GLY A 32 -2.22 8.80 6.99
N CYS A 33 -1.09 8.24 7.44
CA CYS A 33 -0.72 8.15 8.85
C CYS A 33 0.31 9.21 9.26
N ASP A 34 0.47 9.40 10.57
CA ASP A 34 1.55 10.23 11.11
C ASP A 34 2.88 9.46 11.07
N LEU A 35 3.76 9.89 10.17
CA LEU A 35 5.08 9.28 9.96
C LEU A 35 6.03 9.45 11.16
N THR A 36 5.74 10.35 12.10
CA THR A 36 6.56 10.53 13.30
C THR A 36 6.29 9.47 14.36
N THR A 37 5.13 8.81 14.29
CA THR A 37 4.65 7.83 15.28
C THR A 37 4.30 6.46 14.67
N ILE A 38 4.56 6.26 13.38
CA ILE A 38 4.24 5.03 12.66
C ILE A 38 4.96 3.79 13.24
N PRO A 39 4.29 2.65 13.39
CA PRO A 39 4.95 1.38 13.74
C PRO A 39 6.01 0.97 12.71
N GLU A 40 7.12 0.39 13.16
CA GLU A 40 8.21 -0.05 12.28
C GLU A 40 7.75 -1.08 11.23
N THR A 41 6.81 -1.96 11.59
CA THR A 41 6.22 -2.96 10.68
C THR A 41 5.48 -2.29 9.52
N SER A 42 4.63 -1.31 9.83
CA SER A 42 3.87 -0.54 8.86
C SER A 42 4.80 0.31 7.97
N LEU A 43 5.84 0.91 8.55
CA LEU A 43 6.86 1.64 7.78
C LEU A 43 7.64 0.72 6.84
N LYS A 44 7.96 -0.50 7.28
CA LYS A 44 8.62 -1.51 6.42
C LYS A 44 7.73 -1.88 5.25
N LEU A 45 6.42 -2.04 5.46
CA LEU A 45 5.44 -2.31 4.41
C LEU A 45 5.37 -1.16 3.40
N LEU A 46 5.26 0.09 3.86
CA LEU A 46 5.25 1.29 3.00
C LEU A 46 6.52 1.45 2.17
N LYS A 47 7.63 0.82 2.58
CA LYS A 47 8.92 0.86 1.86
C LYS A 47 9.18 -0.41 1.04
N ASN A 48 8.19 -1.29 0.89
CA ASN A 48 8.34 -2.50 0.10
C ASN A 48 8.51 -2.16 -1.39
N LYS A 49 9.74 -2.30 -1.89
CA LYS A 49 10.12 -1.94 -3.25
C LYS A 49 9.42 -2.76 -4.32
N GLU A 50 9.10 -4.03 -4.04
CA GLU A 50 8.46 -4.91 -5.02
C GLU A 50 7.00 -4.49 -5.25
N LEU A 51 6.28 -4.19 -4.17
CA LEU A 51 4.90 -3.69 -4.25
C LEU A 51 4.83 -2.29 -4.88
N ILE A 52 5.76 -1.41 -4.53
CA ILE A 52 5.85 -0.08 -5.17
C ILE A 52 6.16 -0.24 -6.66
N ALA A 53 7.09 -1.11 -7.04
CA ALA A 53 7.43 -1.33 -8.45
C ALA A 53 6.24 -1.88 -9.24
N LEU A 54 5.45 -2.79 -8.65
CA LEU A 54 4.20 -3.26 -9.23
C LEU A 54 3.20 -2.12 -9.47
N ASN A 55 3.00 -1.25 -8.46
CA ASN A 55 2.09 -0.11 -8.59
C ASN A 55 2.58 0.96 -9.59
N GLN A 56 3.90 1.13 -9.69
CA GLN A 56 4.55 2.10 -10.58
C GLN A 56 4.94 1.47 -11.93
N ASP A 57 4.31 0.37 -12.31
CA ASP A 57 4.51 -0.22 -13.63
C ASP A 57 4.22 0.84 -14.72
N PRO A 58 5.12 1.06 -15.68
CA PRO A 58 4.97 2.11 -16.68
C PRO A 58 3.71 2.00 -17.55
N LEU A 59 3.10 0.82 -17.64
CA LEU A 59 1.84 0.65 -18.37
C LEU A 59 0.65 1.20 -17.58
N GLY A 60 0.75 1.29 -16.25
CA GLY A 60 -0.29 1.84 -15.37
C GLY A 60 -1.64 1.12 -15.48
N LEU A 61 -1.62 -0.16 -15.84
CA LEU A 61 -2.83 -0.94 -16.07
C LEU A 61 -3.30 -1.60 -14.77
N GLN A 62 -4.54 -1.32 -14.39
CA GLN A 62 -5.22 -2.03 -13.31
C GLN A 62 -5.41 -3.51 -13.68
N ALA A 63 -5.15 -4.42 -12.73
CA ALA A 63 -5.42 -5.84 -12.91
C ALA A 63 -6.93 -6.13 -12.99
N TYR A 64 -7.29 -7.17 -13.74
CA TYR A 64 -8.66 -7.68 -13.85
C TYR A 64 -8.78 -9.04 -13.16
N VAL A 65 -9.96 -9.30 -12.59
CA VAL A 65 -10.30 -10.62 -12.04
C VAL A 65 -10.59 -11.56 -13.21
N VAL A 66 -10.05 -12.77 -13.16
CA VAL A 66 -10.27 -13.84 -14.15
C VAL A 66 -11.19 -14.89 -13.58
#